data_AF-A0A536ET95-F1
#
_entry.id   AF-A0A536ET95-F1
#
_cell.length_a   1.000
_cell.length_b   1.000
_cell.length_c   1.000
_cell.angle_alpha   90.00
_cell.angle_beta   90.00
_cell.angle_gamma   90.00
#
_symmetry.space_group_name_H-M   'P 1'
#
loop_
_entity.id
_entity.type
_entity.pdbx_description
1 polymer ?
#
loop_
_entity_poly.entity_id
_entity_poly.type
_entity_poly.pdbx_seq_one_letter_code
_entity_poly.pdbx_strand_id
1 'polypeptide(L)' 'MGYRTRVIAFPGPPGMHAVPPLVYKAEAYEEGDRFRERVWTCSHAHQTVEESLRCGNEWLARHDDHVSESA' A
#
# COMPACT_ATOMS: atom_id res chain seq x y z
N MET A 1 -12.55 -10.70 -9.33
CA MET A 1 -11.45 -9.78 -9.70
C MET A 1 -10.70 -9.48 -8.41
N GLY A 2 -9.39 -9.72 -8.37
CA GLY A 2 -8.59 -9.60 -7.15
C GLY A 2 -7.86 -8.26 -7.05
N TYR A 3 -7.52 -7.86 -5.82
CA TYR A 3 -6.64 -6.73 -5.56
C TYR A 3 -5.22 -7.21 -5.29
N ARG A 4 -4.24 -6.37 -5.61
CA ARG A 4 -2.84 -6.54 -5.19
C ARG A 4 -2.34 -5.26 -4.53
N THR A 5 -1.34 -5.41 -3.68
CA THR A 5 -0.67 -4.28 -3.02
C THR A 5 0.74 -4.06 -3.53
N ARG A 6 1.20 -2.81 -3.46
CA ARG A 6 2.60 -2.41 -3.63
C ARG A 6 3.03 -1.48 -2.50
N VAL A 7 4.33 -1.40 -2.26
CA VAL A 7 4.93 -0.39 -1.40
C VAL A 7 5.60 0.68 -2.23
N ILE A 8 5.37 1.93 -1.85
CA ILE A 8 6.03 3.09 -2.42
C ILE A 8 6.77 3.86 -1.34
N ALA A 9 7.93 4.38 -1.70
CA ALA A 9 8.78 5.20 -0.83
C ALA A 9 8.62 6.67 -1.19
N PHE A 10 8.61 7.52 -0.16
CA PHE A 10 8.53 8.98 -0.28
C PHE A 10 9.60 9.62 0.60
N PRO A 11 10.10 10.82 0.26
CA PRO A 11 10.83 11.64 1.21
C PRO A 11 9.91 11.94 2.41
N GLY A 12 10.40 11.63 3.61
CA GLY A 12 9.79 12.03 4.86
C GLY A 12 9.89 13.54 5.08
N PRO A 13 9.28 14.05 6.16
CA PRO A 13 9.37 15.46 6.50
C PRO A 13 10.84 15.90 6.63
N PRO A 14 11.19 17.11 6.15
CA PRO A 14 12.55 17.63 6.27
C PRO A 14 12.92 17.76 7.75
N GLY A 15 13.97 17.04 8.15
CA GLY A 15 14.55 17.11 9.49
C GLY A 15 15.81 17.97 9.52
N MET A 16 16.58 17.88 10.61
CA MET A 16 17.89 18.53 10.72
C MET A 16 18.98 17.90 9.81
N HIS A 17 18.66 16.82 9.11
CA HIS A 17 19.58 16.11 8.22
C HIS A 17 19.51 16.65 6.78
N ALA A 18 20.65 16.64 6.09
CA ALA A 18 20.76 17.11 4.71
C ALA A 18 19.94 16.29 3.69
N VAL A 19 19.61 15.03 4.03
CA VAL A 19 18.75 14.16 3.23
C VAL A 19 17.58 13.70 4.11
N PRO A 20 16.31 13.99 3.73
CA PRO A 20 15.16 13.52 4.48
C PRO A 20 15.10 11.99 4.51
N PRO A 21 14.74 11.38 5.65
CA PRO A 21 14.58 9.92 5.72
C PRO A 21 13.47 9.46 4.78
N LEU A 22 13.55 8.26 4.24
CA LEU A 22 12.45 7.69 3.46
C LEU A 22 11.33 7.24 4.40
N VAL A 23 10.10 7.45 3.96
CA VAL A 23 8.89 6.89 4.56
C VAL A 23 8.14 6.08 3.54
N TYR A 24 7.41 5.06 3.98
CA TYR A 24 6.79 4.08 3.10
C TYR A 24 5.27 4.12 3.23
N LYS A 25 4.56 3.91 2.12
CA LYS A 25 3.11 3.74 2.11
C LYS A 25 2.71 2.51 1.32
N ALA A 26 1.60 1.92 1.73
CA ALA A 26 0.95 0.83 1.04
C ALA A 26 -0.05 1.41 0.05
N GLU A 27 -0.04 0.88 -1.18
CA GLU A 27 -1.06 1.14 -2.18
C GLU A 27 -1.68 -0.18 -2.63
N ALA A 28 -2.95 -0.14 -3.02
CA ALA A 28 -3.60 -1.24 -3.70
C ALA A 28 -4.03 -0.83 -5.11
N TYR A 29 -4.07 -1.83 -5.99
CA TYR A 29 -4.51 -1.73 -7.38
C TYR A 29 -5.21 -3.01 -7.79
N GLU A 30 -6.04 -2.95 -8.82
CA GLU A 30 -6.71 -4.13 -9.37
C GLU A 30 -5.70 -5.03 -10.11
N GLU A 31 -5.71 -6.33 -9.85
CA GLU A 31 -4.73 -7.26 -10.46
C GLU A 31 -4.82 -7.27 -11.99
N GLY A 32 -6.02 -7.09 -12.54
CA GLY A 32 -6.26 -7.03 -13.98
C GLY A 32 -5.91 -5.68 -14.63
N ASP A 33 -5.65 -4.64 -13.84
CA ASP A 33 -5.32 -3.33 -14.39
C ASP A 33 -3.86 -3.30 -14.88
N ARG A 34 -3.71 -3.18 -16.20
CA ARG A 34 -2.41 -3.08 -16.88
C ARG A 34 -1.59 -1.89 -16.39
N PHE A 35 -2.23 -0.77 -16.04
CA PHE A 35 -1.55 0.44 -15.61
C PHE A 35 -1.23 0.43 -14.11
N ARG A 36 -1.81 -0.52 -13.36
CA ARG A 36 -1.69 -0.60 -11.90
C ARG A 36 -2.04 0.74 -11.26
N GLU A 37 -3.11 1.36 -11.74
CA GLU A 37 -3.71 2.53 -11.15
C GLU A 37 -4.14 2.22 -9.73
N ARG A 38 -3.86 3.19 -8.89
CA ARG A 38 -4.06 3.06 -7.47
C ARG A 38 -5.53 3.26 -7.14
N VAL A 39 -6.15 2.23 -6.57
CA VAL A 39 -7.51 2.31 -6.00
C VAL A 39 -7.51 2.71 -4.53
N TRP A 40 -6.39 2.49 -3.82
CA TRP A 40 -6.26 2.83 -2.41
C TRP A 40 -4.81 3.15 -2.01
N THR A 41 -4.66 3.99 -0.98
CA THR A 41 -3.40 4.25 -0.26
C THR A 41 -3.67 4.30 1.22
N CYS A 42 -2.78 3.76 2.05
CA CYS A 42 -2.86 4.03 3.48
C CYS A 42 -2.68 5.54 3.78
N SER A 43 -3.44 6.04 4.76
CA SER A 43 -3.45 7.47 5.10
C SER A 43 -2.20 7.93 5.86
N HIS A 44 -1.51 7.00 6.52
CA HIS A 44 -0.31 7.24 7.31
C HIS A 44 0.96 6.81 6.56
N ALA A 45 2.12 7.11 7.15
CA ALA A 45 3.41 6.72 6.62
C ALA A 45 4.12 5.78 7.60
N HIS A 46 4.88 4.83 7.06
CA HIS A 46 5.64 3.83 7.81
C HIS A 46 7.13 4.12 7.77
N GLN A 47 7.86 3.68 8.79
CA GLN A 47 9.32 3.85 8.85
C GLN A 47 10.04 2.70 8.14
N THR A 48 9.38 1.55 7.97
CA THR A 48 9.95 0.41 7.25
C THR A 48 9.03 -0.13 6.15
N VAL A 49 9.61 -0.90 5.22
CA VAL A 49 8.88 -1.56 4.14
C VAL A 49 7.94 -2.64 4.70
N GLU A 50 8.38 -3.36 5.73
CA GLU A 50 7.63 -4.46 6.35
C GLU A 50 6.35 -3.96 7.01
N GLU A 51 6.41 -2.82 7.71
CA GLU A 51 5.23 -2.18 8.29
C GLU A 51 4.21 -1.79 7.22
N SER A 52 4.70 -1.25 6.10
CA SER A 52 3.88 -0.87 4.95
C SER A 52 3.25 -2.10 4.27
N LEU A 53 4.03 -3.17 4.06
CA LEU A 53 3.53 -4.44 3.52
C LEU A 53 2.44 -5.03 4.42
N ARG A 54 2.65 -5.04 5.74
CA ARG A 54 1.65 -5.52 6.70
C ARG A 54 0.36 -4.71 6.60
N CYS A 55 0.45 -3.38 6.53
CA CYS A 55 -0.71 -2.51 6.37
C CYS A 55 -1.50 -2.82 5.08
N GLY A 56 -0.79 -3.03 3.97
CA GLY A 56 -1.40 -3.44 2.70
C GLY A 56 -2.08 -4.81 2.80
N ASN A 57 -1.44 -5.80 3.41
CA ASN A 57 -2.01 -7.14 3.57
C ASN A 57 -3.25 -7.14 4.47
N GLU A 58 -3.26 -6.34 5.54
CA GLU A 58 -4.46 -6.15 6.37
C GLU A 58 -5.60 -5.51 5.59
N TRP A 59 -5.31 -4.60 4.66
CA TRP A 59 -6.33 -4.05 3.77
C TRP A 59 -6.83 -5.11 2.77
N LEU A 60 -5.93 -5.88 2.14
CA LEU A 60 -6.28 -6.97 1.22
C LEU A 60 -7.18 -8.00 1.89
N ALA A 61 -6.84 -8.45 3.09
CA ALA A 61 -7.64 -9.45 3.82
C ALA A 61 -9.10 -9.00 4.02
N ARG A 62 -9.36 -7.70 4.20
CA ARG A 62 -10.72 -7.14 4.34
C ARG A 62 -11.48 -7.04 3.00
N HIS A 63 -10.78 -7.11 1.87
CA HIS A 63 -11.35 -6.91 0.54
C HIS A 63 -11.38 -8.21 -0.29
N ASP A 64 -10.63 -9.24 0.11
CA ASP A 64 -10.64 -10.57 -0.53
C ASP A 64 -11.89 -11.37 -0.12
N ASP A 65 -12.43 -11.14 1.09
CA ASP A 65 -13.66 -11.76 1.59
C ASP A 65 -14.91 -11.46 0.75
N HIS A 66 -14.86 -10.47 -0.15
CA HIS A 66 -15.97 -10.13 -1.06
C HIS A 66 -16.04 -10.97 -2.35
N VAL A 67 -15.13 -11.93 -2.57
CA VAL A 67 -15.11 -12.76 -3.79
C VAL A 67 -15.80 -14.12 -3.59
N SER A 68 -16.19 -14.49 -2.36
CA SER A 68 -16.63 -15.86 -2.07
C SER A 68 -18.14 -16.05 -1.81
N GLU A 69 -19.01 -15.18 -2.33
CA GLU A 69 -20.47 -15.35 -2.25
C GLU A 69 -21.13 -15.18 -3.62
N SER A 70 -20.83 -16.09 -4.56
CA SER A 70 -21.60 -16.35 -5.79
C SER A 70 -21.12 -17.65 -6.45
N ALA A 71 -21.47 -18.81 -5.88
CA ALA A 71 -21.39 -20.10 -6.55
C ALA A 71 -22.47 -21.05 -6.01
#